data_AF-A0A931MDA0-F1
#
_entry.id   AF-A0A931MDA0-F1
#
_cell.length_a   1.000
_cell.length_b   1.000
_cell.length_c   1.000
_cell.angle_alpha   90.00
_cell.angle_beta   90.00
_cell.angle_gamma   90.00
#
_symmetry.space_group_name_H-M   'P 1'
#
loop_
_entity.id
_entity.type
_entity.pdbx_description
1 polymer ?
#
loop_
_entity_poly.entity_id
_entity_poly.type
_entity_poly.pdbx_seq_one_letter_code
_entity_poly.pdbx_strand_id
1 'polypeptide(L)'
;LNCFMTVLKTKKWTGIQGVLLGGLVFLALMYLPGMMYTKSMVKDQFWWWWVVHLWVEGAWEIIAGALLAFMLMKLVGAKREVVEKWMYVEVGLVMFTGILGIGHHYYWIGTPSYWLWVGGIFSSLEPIPLLVMVWDAFRTTRETRNVTNKAGLYYTVAHAIFNFVGAGLWGVIHTLPQVNKWTHGTQITAAHGHLAFYGAYVLLVMAMIYVTLPAIRGVKEFNPSRAFQSFWWMTISNRPRIRLSYPYEKFSPDFLHHCFFIMYLYF
;
A
#
# COMPACT_ATOMS: atom_id res chain seq x y z
N LEU A 1 -19.66 -1.94 8.47
CA LEU A 1 -21.14 -1.81 8.43
C LEU A 1 -21.62 -0.50 7.80
N ASN A 2 -21.23 0.68 8.31
CA ASN A 2 -21.68 1.97 7.77
C ASN A 2 -21.42 2.16 6.26
N CYS A 3 -20.22 1.84 5.78
CA CYS A 3 -19.88 1.93 4.34
C CYS A 3 -20.80 1.03 3.49
N PHE A 4 -21.05 -0.20 3.94
CA PHE A 4 -21.92 -1.15 3.25
C PHE A 4 -23.36 -0.64 3.16
N MET A 5 -23.91 -0.16 4.28
CA MET A 5 -25.26 0.42 4.31
C MET A 5 -25.37 1.68 3.43
N THR A 6 -24.32 2.50 3.37
CA THR A 6 -24.29 3.68 2.50
C THR A 6 -24.29 3.30 1.03
N VAL A 7 -23.51 2.30 0.61
CA VAL A 7 -23.50 1.84 -0.79
C VAL A 7 -24.83 1.16 -1.15
N LEU A 8 -25.43 0.36 -0.26
CA LEU A 8 -26.75 -0.24 -0.48
C LEU A 8 -27.87 0.79 -0.66
N LYS A 9 -27.77 1.96 -0.01
CA LYS A 9 -28.71 3.07 -0.21
C LYS A 9 -28.56 3.72 -1.59
N THR A 10 -27.46 3.49 -2.30
CA THR A 10 -27.29 4.01 -3.65
C THR A 10 -28.10 3.19 -4.66
N LYS A 11 -28.82 3.87 -5.54
CA LYS A 11 -29.59 3.23 -6.63
C LYS A 11 -28.72 2.83 -7.83
N LYS A 12 -27.44 3.16 -7.82
CA LYS A 12 -26.49 2.93 -8.93
C LYS A 12 -25.14 2.50 -8.37
N TRP A 13 -24.88 1.20 -8.44
CA TRP A 13 -23.62 0.60 -8.05
C TRP A 13 -22.55 0.81 -9.13
N THR A 14 -21.32 1.07 -8.71
CA THR A 14 -20.16 1.19 -9.61
C THR A 14 -19.09 0.16 -9.26
N GLY A 15 -18.20 -0.11 -10.22
CA GLY A 15 -17.08 -1.03 -10.01
C GLY A 15 -16.17 -0.59 -8.87
N ILE A 16 -15.87 0.72 -8.82
CA ILE A 16 -15.07 1.32 -7.73
C ILE A 16 -15.68 1.05 -6.35
N GLN A 17 -17.00 1.20 -6.20
CA GLN A 17 -17.68 0.92 -4.92
C GLN A 17 -17.62 -0.56 -4.55
N GLY A 18 -17.78 -1.44 -5.54
CA GLY A 18 -17.67 -2.89 -5.36
C GLY A 18 -16.28 -3.30 -4.88
N VAL A 19 -15.22 -2.80 -5.53
CA VAL A 19 -13.82 -3.06 -5.14
C VAL A 19 -13.53 -2.49 -3.75
N LEU A 20 -13.97 -1.28 -3.44
CA LEU A 20 -13.78 -0.68 -2.11
C LEU A 20 -14.45 -1.53 -1.02
N LEU A 21 -15.70 -1.96 -1.23
CA LEU A 21 -16.38 -2.84 -0.28
C LEU A 21 -15.72 -4.21 -0.17
N GLY A 22 -15.29 -4.79 -1.29
CA GLY A 22 -14.54 -6.04 -1.33
C GLY A 22 -13.25 -5.95 -0.52
N GLY A 23 -12.47 -4.88 -0.70
CA GLY A 23 -11.27 -4.58 0.09
C GLY A 23 -11.56 -4.44 1.58
N LEU A 24 -12.63 -3.73 1.97
CA LEU A 24 -13.03 -3.61 3.38
C LEU A 24 -13.49 -4.94 4.00
N VAL A 25 -14.15 -5.80 3.23
CA VAL A 25 -14.51 -7.16 3.69
C VAL A 25 -13.27 -8.03 3.81
N PHE A 26 -12.37 -7.98 2.83
CA PHE A 26 -11.10 -8.71 2.87
C PHE A 26 -10.24 -8.25 4.06
N LEU A 27 -10.18 -6.95 4.33
CA LEU A 27 -9.59 -6.37 5.53
C LEU A 27 -10.23 -6.91 6.82
N ALA A 28 -11.55 -7.05 6.90
CA ALA A 28 -12.14 -7.64 8.11
C ALA A 28 -11.77 -9.13 8.29
N LEU A 29 -11.76 -9.89 7.18
CA LEU A 29 -11.55 -11.33 7.21
C LEU A 29 -10.07 -11.71 7.46
N MET A 30 -9.12 -11.02 6.83
CA MET A 30 -7.70 -11.34 6.94
C MET A 30 -7.09 -10.97 8.30
N TYR A 31 -7.84 -10.28 9.15
CA TYR A 31 -7.43 -10.06 10.54
C TYR A 31 -7.62 -11.31 11.40
N LEU A 32 -8.63 -12.14 11.08
CA LEU A 32 -9.03 -13.28 11.91
C LEU A 32 -7.94 -14.35 12.09
N PRO A 33 -7.13 -14.70 11.08
CA PRO A 33 -6.10 -15.73 11.25
C PRO A 33 -5.06 -15.41 12.34
N GLY A 34 -4.74 -14.13 12.55
CA GLY A 34 -3.80 -13.72 13.61
C GLY A 34 -4.38 -13.76 15.02
N MET A 35 -5.67 -14.02 15.18
CA MET A 35 -6.32 -14.18 16.49
C MET A 35 -6.18 -15.61 17.03
N MET A 36 -5.66 -16.55 16.23
CA MET A 36 -5.51 -17.95 16.62
C MET A 36 -4.27 -18.13 17.50
N TYR A 37 -4.45 -18.68 18.70
CA TYR A 37 -3.33 -19.07 19.54
C TYR A 37 -2.68 -20.36 19.00
N THR A 38 -1.35 -20.34 18.87
CA THR A 38 -0.58 -21.54 18.52
C THR A 38 0.60 -21.73 19.48
N LYS A 39 0.94 -23.00 19.77
CA LYS A 39 2.11 -23.33 20.61
C LYS A 39 3.44 -23.32 19.85
N SER A 40 3.39 -23.32 18.52
CA SER A 40 4.58 -23.42 17.66
C SER A 40 4.88 -22.05 17.09
N MET A 41 6.08 -21.53 17.35
CA MET A 41 6.52 -20.24 16.84
C MET A 41 6.44 -20.14 15.30
N VAL A 42 6.70 -21.25 14.59
CA VAL A 42 6.58 -21.32 13.12
C VAL A 42 5.13 -21.09 12.68
N LYS A 43 4.17 -21.76 13.34
CA LYS A 43 2.74 -21.61 13.03
C LYS A 43 2.24 -20.22 13.39
N ASP A 44 2.72 -19.69 14.52
CA ASP A 44 2.40 -18.34 14.98
C ASP A 44 2.83 -17.29 13.95
N GLN A 45 4.10 -17.33 13.53
CA GLN A 45 4.62 -16.43 12.50
C GLN A 45 3.94 -16.65 11.14
N PHE A 46 3.62 -17.89 10.77
CA PHE A 46 2.90 -18.19 9.53
C PHE A 46 1.57 -17.44 9.45
N TRP A 47 0.74 -17.52 10.50
CA TRP A 47 -0.55 -16.82 10.55
C TRP A 47 -0.42 -15.33 10.81
N TRP A 48 0.60 -14.90 11.55
CA TRP A 48 0.89 -13.49 11.74
C TRP A 48 1.12 -12.76 10.40
N TRP A 49 1.82 -13.39 9.45
CA TRP A 49 2.01 -12.80 8.12
C TRP A 49 0.73 -12.72 7.30
N TRP A 50 -0.34 -13.46 7.61
CA TRP A 50 -1.64 -13.19 6.99
C TRP A 50 -2.18 -11.84 7.41
N VAL A 51 -1.94 -11.44 8.66
CA VAL A 51 -2.32 -10.12 9.15
C VAL A 51 -1.36 -9.03 8.62
N VAL A 52 -0.07 -9.28 8.57
CA VAL A 52 0.85 -8.25 8.08
C VAL A 52 0.78 -8.14 6.55
N HIS A 53 0.98 -9.22 5.82
CA HIS A 53 1.09 -9.18 4.36
C HIS A 53 -0.28 -9.13 3.67
N LEU A 54 -1.27 -9.94 4.06
CA LEU A 54 -2.57 -9.94 3.37
C LEU A 54 -3.55 -8.91 3.91
N TRP A 55 -3.58 -8.69 5.23
CA TRP A 55 -4.44 -7.67 5.82
C TRP A 55 -3.87 -6.26 5.68
N VAL A 56 -2.59 -6.01 5.99
CA VAL A 56 -2.01 -4.68 5.70
C VAL A 56 -1.82 -4.54 4.19
N GLU A 57 -0.90 -5.29 3.59
CA GLU A 57 -0.48 -4.96 2.22
C GLU A 57 -1.57 -5.33 1.20
N GLY A 58 -2.05 -6.57 1.21
CA GLY A 58 -3.06 -7.04 0.26
C GLY A 58 -4.37 -6.25 0.30
N ALA A 59 -5.02 -6.14 1.47
CA ALA A 59 -6.33 -5.49 1.56
C ALA A 59 -6.26 -3.98 1.34
N TRP A 60 -5.21 -3.32 1.83
CA TRP A 60 -5.06 -1.89 1.59
C TRP A 60 -4.69 -1.56 0.16
N GLU A 61 -3.97 -2.41 -0.57
CA GLU A 61 -3.72 -2.18 -2.00
C GLU A 61 -5.02 -2.27 -2.83
N ILE A 62 -5.96 -3.14 -2.47
CA ILE A 62 -7.30 -3.16 -3.08
C ILE A 62 -8.05 -1.84 -2.80
N ILE A 63 -8.00 -1.37 -1.55
CA ILE A 63 -8.63 -0.12 -1.13
C ILE A 63 -7.94 1.06 -1.84
N ALA A 64 -6.62 1.07 -1.93
CA ALA A 64 -5.81 2.10 -2.56
C ALA A 64 -6.13 2.21 -4.06
N GLY A 65 -6.21 1.09 -4.78
CA GLY A 65 -6.63 1.09 -6.20
C GLY A 65 -8.02 1.71 -6.40
N ALA A 66 -8.99 1.36 -5.54
CA ALA A 66 -10.33 1.97 -5.60
C ALA A 66 -10.32 3.47 -5.28
N LEU A 67 -9.57 3.89 -4.26
CA LEU A 67 -9.44 5.30 -3.89
C LEU A 67 -8.70 6.11 -4.95
N LEU A 68 -7.66 5.55 -5.56
CA LEU A 68 -6.93 6.16 -6.66
C LEU A 68 -7.85 6.38 -7.86
N ALA A 69 -8.57 5.34 -8.30
CA ALA A 69 -9.55 5.47 -9.38
C ALA A 69 -10.60 6.55 -9.09
N PHE A 70 -11.11 6.60 -7.85
CA PHE A 70 -12.03 7.65 -7.41
C PHE A 70 -11.39 9.05 -7.46
N MET A 71 -10.16 9.21 -6.97
CA MET A 71 -9.46 10.49 -6.96
C MET A 71 -9.16 10.98 -8.38
N LEU A 72 -8.71 10.10 -9.29
CA LEU A 72 -8.50 10.44 -10.70
C LEU A 72 -9.81 10.90 -11.36
N MET A 73 -10.92 10.22 -11.10
CA MET A 73 -12.22 10.70 -11.58
C MET A 73 -12.58 12.08 -11.04
N LYS A 74 -12.37 12.31 -9.74
CA LYS A 74 -12.77 13.56 -9.08
C LYS A 74 -11.89 14.75 -9.44
N LEU A 75 -10.59 14.54 -9.61
CA LEU A 75 -9.62 15.61 -9.79
C LEU A 75 -9.43 16.00 -11.25
N VAL A 76 -9.37 15.00 -12.14
CA VAL A 76 -9.04 15.23 -13.55
C VAL A 76 -10.19 14.91 -14.51
N GLY A 77 -11.33 14.44 -14.00
CA GLY A 77 -12.50 14.11 -14.82
C GLY A 77 -12.33 12.84 -15.63
N ALA A 78 -11.49 11.91 -15.17
CA ALA A 78 -11.20 10.66 -15.89
C ALA A 78 -12.50 9.89 -16.19
N LYS A 79 -12.57 9.28 -17.39
CA LYS A 79 -13.71 8.45 -17.79
C LYS A 79 -13.77 7.21 -16.91
N ARG A 80 -14.90 7.04 -16.20
CA ARG A 80 -15.12 5.90 -15.27
C ARG A 80 -14.78 4.55 -15.90
N GLU A 81 -15.24 4.32 -17.13
CA GLU A 81 -15.04 3.04 -17.84
C GLU A 81 -13.57 2.69 -18.04
N VAL A 82 -12.68 3.69 -18.16
CA VAL A 82 -11.24 3.48 -18.36
C VAL A 82 -10.58 3.18 -17.03
N VAL A 83 -10.82 4.02 -16.01
CA VAL A 83 -10.20 3.85 -14.69
C VAL A 83 -10.70 2.58 -13.99
N GLU A 84 -11.96 2.17 -14.18
CA GLU A 84 -12.47 0.92 -13.61
C GLU A 84 -11.78 -0.30 -14.23
N LYS A 85 -11.52 -0.29 -15.54
CA LYS A 85 -10.80 -1.38 -16.22
C LYS A 85 -9.37 -1.52 -15.70
N TRP A 86 -8.64 -0.41 -15.56
CA TRP A 86 -7.29 -0.42 -15.02
C TRP A 86 -7.27 -0.84 -13.54
N MET A 87 -8.17 -0.30 -12.73
CA MET A 87 -8.35 -0.73 -11.34
C MET A 87 -8.59 -2.24 -11.23
N TYR A 88 -9.41 -2.84 -12.10
CA TYR A 88 -9.61 -4.30 -12.09
C TYR A 88 -8.36 -5.08 -12.47
N VAL A 89 -7.59 -4.60 -13.46
CA VAL A 89 -6.31 -5.22 -13.83
C VAL A 89 -5.32 -5.14 -12.66
N GLU A 90 -5.18 -3.97 -12.05
CA GLU A 90 -4.30 -3.75 -10.90
C GLU A 90 -4.68 -4.64 -9.72
N VAL A 91 -5.94 -4.59 -9.28
CA VAL A 91 -6.44 -5.41 -8.16
C VAL A 91 -6.30 -6.90 -8.45
N GLY A 92 -6.60 -7.34 -9.69
CA GLY A 92 -6.42 -8.73 -10.10
C GLY A 92 -4.96 -9.18 -10.00
N LEU A 93 -4.03 -8.34 -10.48
CA LEU A 93 -2.60 -8.62 -10.42
C LEU A 93 -2.08 -8.61 -8.97
N VAL A 94 -2.44 -7.59 -8.17
CA VAL A 94 -2.08 -7.50 -6.74
C VAL A 94 -2.52 -8.76 -6.00
N MET A 95 -3.76 -9.22 -6.20
CA MET A 95 -4.26 -10.41 -5.52
C MET A 95 -3.58 -11.69 -6.00
N PHE A 96 -3.34 -11.80 -7.31
CA PHE A 96 -2.67 -12.96 -7.88
C PHE A 96 -1.23 -13.08 -7.39
N THR A 97 -0.48 -11.97 -7.35
CA THR A 97 0.91 -11.97 -6.90
C THR A 97 1.01 -11.99 -5.37
N GLY A 98 0.28 -11.14 -4.66
CA GLY A 98 0.40 -10.96 -3.20
C GLY A 98 -0.10 -12.16 -2.37
N ILE A 99 -1.16 -12.87 -2.79
CA ILE A 99 -1.61 -14.07 -2.05
C ILE A 99 -0.50 -15.13 -1.97
N LEU A 100 0.23 -15.34 -3.07
CA LEU A 100 1.32 -16.31 -3.12
C LEU A 100 2.65 -15.69 -2.70
N GLY A 101 2.78 -14.38 -2.87
CA GLY A 101 3.91 -13.53 -2.53
C GLY A 101 4.22 -13.46 -1.04
N ILE A 102 3.21 -13.65 -0.17
CA ILE A 102 3.39 -13.85 1.28
C ILE A 102 4.50 -14.87 1.62
N GLY A 103 4.76 -15.82 0.72
CA GLY A 103 5.85 -16.78 0.80
C GLY A 103 7.23 -16.18 1.06
N HIS A 104 7.48 -14.93 0.64
CA HIS A 104 8.77 -14.27 0.87
C HIS A 104 9.07 -13.95 2.35
N HIS A 105 8.04 -14.01 3.20
CA HIS A 105 8.18 -13.92 4.64
C HIS A 105 8.42 -15.28 5.31
N TYR A 106 8.21 -16.37 4.56
CA TYR A 106 8.28 -17.73 5.06
C TYR A 106 9.65 -18.39 4.88
N TYR A 107 10.56 -17.76 4.13
CA TYR A 107 11.86 -18.32 3.76
C TYR A 107 12.66 -18.88 4.95
N TRP A 108 12.69 -18.14 6.06
CA TRP A 108 13.61 -18.41 7.17
C TRP A 108 12.90 -18.68 8.51
N ILE A 109 11.58 -18.89 8.49
CA ILE A 109 10.80 -19.13 9.72
C ILE A 109 10.52 -20.62 9.99
N GLY A 110 11.12 -21.53 9.21
CA GLY A 110 10.96 -22.99 9.39
C GLY A 110 9.79 -23.62 8.63
N THR A 111 9.26 -22.96 7.60
CA THR A 111 8.28 -23.55 6.68
C THR A 111 8.96 -24.48 5.65
N PRO A 112 8.20 -25.34 4.93
CA PRO A 112 8.78 -26.20 3.91
C PRO A 112 9.48 -25.44 2.77
N SER A 113 10.51 -26.05 2.19
CA SER A 113 11.40 -25.43 1.21
C SER A 113 10.74 -24.98 -0.10
N TYR A 114 9.55 -25.49 -0.44
CA TYR A 114 8.82 -25.03 -1.63
C TYR A 114 8.46 -23.54 -1.55
N TRP A 115 8.35 -22.97 -0.35
CA TRP A 115 8.09 -21.54 -0.17
C TRP A 115 9.22 -20.63 -0.67
N LEU A 116 10.45 -21.12 -0.74
CA LEU A 116 11.56 -20.38 -1.37
C LEU A 116 11.25 -20.10 -2.84
N TRP A 117 10.65 -21.06 -3.54
CA TRP A 117 10.29 -20.93 -4.95
C TRP A 117 9.00 -20.14 -5.12
N VAL A 118 7.94 -20.50 -4.39
CA VAL A 118 6.64 -19.81 -4.48
C VAL A 118 6.79 -18.35 -4.09
N GLY A 119 7.33 -18.07 -2.91
CA GLY A 119 7.58 -16.70 -2.46
C GLY A 119 8.51 -15.95 -3.41
N GLY A 120 9.60 -16.58 -3.87
CA GLY A 120 10.58 -15.95 -4.75
C GLY A 120 9.99 -15.50 -6.08
N ILE A 121 9.18 -16.34 -6.72
CA ILE A 121 8.56 -16.04 -8.01
C ILE A 121 7.48 -14.98 -7.83
N PHE A 122 6.50 -15.22 -6.95
CA PHE A 122 5.31 -14.36 -6.88
C PHE A 122 5.61 -12.99 -6.28
N SER A 123 6.48 -12.90 -5.27
CA SER A 123 6.88 -11.60 -4.71
C SER A 123 7.72 -10.77 -5.69
N SER A 124 8.51 -11.41 -6.57
CA SER A 124 9.24 -10.68 -7.62
C SER A 124 8.32 -10.09 -8.70
N LEU A 125 7.07 -10.57 -8.77
CA LEU A 125 6.06 -10.06 -9.70
C LEU A 125 5.20 -8.96 -9.09
N GLU A 126 5.17 -8.80 -7.76
CA GLU A 126 4.42 -7.74 -7.08
C GLU A 126 4.77 -6.29 -7.49
N PRO A 127 5.99 -5.96 -7.95
CA PRO A 127 6.26 -4.63 -8.49
C PRO A 127 5.48 -4.32 -9.79
N ILE A 128 5.00 -5.33 -10.51
CA ILE A 128 4.28 -5.17 -11.79
C ILE A 128 2.97 -4.40 -11.60
N PRO A 129 2.02 -4.82 -10.74
CA PRO A 129 0.80 -4.05 -10.51
C PRO A 129 1.07 -2.62 -10.04
N LEU A 130 2.08 -2.41 -9.20
CA LEU A 130 2.45 -1.08 -8.72
C LEU A 130 2.98 -0.18 -9.84
N LEU A 131 3.75 -0.75 -10.78
CA LEU A 131 4.18 -0.03 -11.98
C LEU A 131 3.00 0.32 -12.88
N VAL A 132 2.01 -0.58 -13.00
CA VAL A 132 0.78 -0.32 -13.75
C VAL A 132 -0.01 0.83 -13.11
N MET A 133 -0.10 0.87 -11.78
CA MET A 133 -0.73 1.97 -11.02
C MET A 133 -0.06 3.33 -11.31
N VAL A 134 1.29 3.36 -11.32
CA VAL A 134 2.05 4.55 -11.71
C VAL A 134 1.71 4.96 -13.14
N TRP A 135 1.71 4.00 -14.06
CA TRP A 135 1.41 4.24 -15.47
C TRP A 135 0.00 4.81 -15.67
N ASP A 136 -1.03 4.22 -15.03
CA ASP A 136 -2.41 4.70 -15.13
C ASP A 136 -2.54 6.13 -14.59
N ALA A 137 -1.95 6.41 -13.42
CA ALA A 137 -1.93 7.75 -12.85
C ALA A 137 -1.25 8.76 -13.80
N PHE A 138 -0.08 8.45 -14.36
CA PHE A 138 0.61 9.34 -15.28
C PHE A 138 -0.16 9.56 -16.59
N ARG A 139 -0.65 8.49 -17.20
CA ARG A 139 -1.43 8.57 -18.44
C ARG A 139 -2.67 9.44 -18.24
N THR A 140 -3.45 9.14 -17.21
CA THR A 140 -4.72 9.81 -16.93
C THR A 140 -4.53 11.28 -16.58
N THR A 141 -3.44 11.63 -15.91
CA THR A 141 -3.14 13.04 -15.58
C THR A 141 -2.58 13.85 -16.75
N ARG A 142 -1.86 13.23 -17.70
CA ARG A 142 -1.36 13.91 -18.89
C ARG A 142 -2.46 14.31 -19.87
N GLU A 143 -3.58 13.60 -19.86
CA GLU A 143 -4.74 13.90 -20.72
C GLU A 143 -5.52 15.16 -20.27
N THR A 144 -5.29 15.65 -19.04
CA THR A 144 -6.03 16.78 -18.47
C THR A 144 -5.15 18.02 -18.24
N ARG A 145 -5.54 19.15 -18.83
CA ARG A 145 -4.77 20.42 -18.73
C ARG A 145 -5.19 21.35 -17.59
N ASN A 146 -6.44 21.28 -17.14
CA ASN A 146 -6.98 22.22 -16.15
C ASN A 146 -7.46 21.47 -14.90
N VAL A 147 -6.69 21.56 -13.82
CA VAL A 147 -7.00 20.92 -12.54
C VAL A 147 -7.09 22.00 -11.46
N THR A 148 -8.27 22.15 -10.87
CA THR A 148 -8.53 23.14 -9.81
C THR A 148 -7.80 22.76 -8.52
N ASN A 149 -7.93 21.49 -8.09
CA ASN A 149 -7.29 21.00 -6.88
C ASN A 149 -5.91 20.39 -7.17
N LYS A 150 -4.92 21.28 -7.37
CA LYS A 150 -3.54 20.87 -7.68
C LYS A 150 -2.88 20.09 -6.54
N ALA A 151 -3.16 20.44 -5.29
CA ALA A 151 -2.58 19.74 -4.13
C ALA A 151 -3.08 18.29 -4.03
N GLY A 152 -4.39 18.07 -4.17
CA GLY A 152 -4.96 16.73 -4.17
C GLY A 152 -4.38 15.86 -5.29
N LEU A 153 -4.24 16.42 -6.49
CA LEU A 153 -3.62 15.68 -7.60
C LEU A 153 -2.15 15.36 -7.35
N TYR A 154 -1.42 16.32 -6.80
CA TYR A 154 0.00 16.14 -6.51
C TYR A 154 0.23 15.00 -5.50
N TYR A 155 -0.52 14.96 -4.40
CA TYR A 155 -0.44 13.84 -3.45
C TYR A 155 -0.95 12.53 -4.05
N THR A 156 -1.97 12.56 -4.91
CA THR A 156 -2.50 11.35 -5.58
C THR A 156 -1.45 10.70 -6.48
N VAL A 157 -0.78 11.49 -7.32
CA VAL A 157 0.28 10.98 -8.20
C VAL A 157 1.52 10.60 -7.39
N ALA A 158 1.86 11.39 -6.36
CA ALA A 158 2.98 11.06 -5.49
C ALA A 158 2.77 9.74 -4.74
N HIS A 159 1.56 9.45 -4.28
CA HIS A 159 1.21 8.15 -3.71
C HIS A 159 1.55 7.01 -4.68
N ALA A 160 1.05 7.04 -5.92
CA ALA A 160 1.33 5.99 -6.89
C ALA A 160 2.85 5.80 -7.11
N ILE A 161 3.58 6.91 -7.28
CA ILE A 161 5.04 6.89 -7.50
C ILE A 161 5.78 6.29 -6.29
N PHE A 162 5.54 6.84 -5.09
CA PHE A 162 6.27 6.41 -3.90
C PHE A 162 5.83 5.03 -3.42
N ASN A 163 4.60 4.59 -3.73
CA ASN A 163 4.19 3.21 -3.55
C ASN A 163 5.06 2.29 -4.40
N PHE A 164 5.20 2.55 -5.71
CA PHE A 164 6.10 1.77 -6.56
C PHE A 164 7.57 1.85 -6.14
N VAL A 165 8.08 3.02 -5.74
CA VAL A 165 9.48 3.15 -5.30
C VAL A 165 9.72 2.40 -3.98
N GLY A 166 8.82 2.52 -3.02
CA GLY A 166 8.95 1.90 -1.70
C GLY A 166 8.64 0.41 -1.72
N ALA A 167 7.43 0.05 -2.12
CA ALA A 167 6.98 -1.34 -2.14
C ALA A 167 7.59 -2.11 -3.32
N GLY A 168 7.55 -1.55 -4.53
CA GLY A 168 8.04 -2.21 -5.74
C GLY A 168 9.56 -2.31 -5.82
N LEU A 169 10.27 -1.18 -5.97
CA LEU A 169 11.72 -1.17 -6.18
C LEU A 169 12.49 -1.61 -4.93
N TRP A 170 12.18 -1.04 -3.76
CA TRP A 170 12.88 -1.40 -2.52
C TRP A 170 12.52 -2.82 -2.06
N GLY A 171 11.31 -3.30 -2.35
CA GLY A 171 10.91 -4.68 -2.07
C GLY A 171 11.64 -5.68 -2.97
N VAL A 172 11.68 -5.45 -4.30
CA VAL A 172 12.33 -6.41 -5.21
C VAL A 172 13.84 -6.54 -4.98
N ILE A 173 14.51 -5.46 -4.52
CA ILE A 173 15.94 -5.47 -4.20
C ILE A 173 16.30 -6.56 -3.19
N HIS A 174 15.37 -6.92 -2.29
CA HIS A 174 15.66 -7.88 -1.22
C HIS A 174 14.69 -9.08 -1.16
N THR A 175 13.79 -9.24 -2.14
CA THR A 175 12.79 -10.33 -2.11
C THR A 175 13.31 -11.68 -2.60
N LEU A 176 14.31 -11.71 -3.47
CA LEU A 176 14.88 -12.96 -3.99
C LEU A 176 15.53 -13.75 -2.84
N PRO A 177 15.25 -15.06 -2.65
CA PRO A 177 15.80 -15.84 -1.54
C PRO A 177 17.32 -15.76 -1.41
N GLN A 178 18.04 -15.74 -2.53
CA GLN A 178 19.51 -15.66 -2.61
C GLN A 178 20.05 -14.35 -2.02
N VAL A 179 19.30 -13.25 -2.17
CA VAL A 179 19.64 -11.95 -1.59
C VAL A 179 19.09 -11.85 -0.17
N ASN A 180 17.82 -12.24 0.01
CA ASN A 180 17.10 -12.17 1.28
C ASN A 180 17.86 -12.88 2.40
N LYS A 181 18.54 -14.00 2.12
CA LYS A 181 19.38 -14.70 3.10
C LYS A 181 20.39 -13.78 3.83
N TRP A 182 20.88 -12.74 3.14
CA TRP A 182 21.86 -11.79 3.68
C TRP A 182 21.23 -10.49 4.18
N THR A 183 20.07 -10.12 3.65
CA THR A 183 19.41 -8.85 3.93
C THR A 183 18.23 -8.98 4.90
N HIS A 184 17.79 -10.19 5.23
CA HIS A 184 16.72 -10.47 6.18
C HIS A 184 17.06 -9.90 7.55
N GLY A 185 16.13 -9.13 8.13
CA GLY A 185 16.32 -8.51 9.45
C GLY A 185 17.38 -7.40 9.48
N THR A 186 17.84 -6.90 8.33
CA THR A 186 18.81 -5.79 8.23
C THR A 186 18.13 -4.43 7.99
N GLN A 187 18.92 -3.36 7.97
CA GLN A 187 18.47 -2.00 7.65
C GLN A 187 17.82 -1.87 6.26
N ILE A 188 18.07 -2.80 5.32
CA ILE A 188 17.38 -2.82 4.02
C ILE A 188 15.89 -3.12 4.20
N THR A 189 15.55 -4.04 5.11
CA THR A 189 14.15 -4.37 5.44
C THR A 189 13.45 -3.15 6.06
N ALA A 190 14.11 -2.48 7.00
CA ALA A 190 13.58 -1.26 7.61
C ALA A 190 13.42 -0.12 6.58
N ALA A 191 14.41 0.07 5.70
CA ALA A 191 14.36 1.06 4.63
C ALA A 191 13.18 0.84 3.68
N HIS A 192 12.98 -0.40 3.23
CA HIS A 192 11.82 -0.79 2.44
C HIS A 192 10.51 -0.51 3.19
N GLY A 193 10.38 -1.01 4.42
CA GLY A 193 9.15 -0.83 5.21
C GLY A 193 8.75 0.65 5.42
N HIS A 194 9.71 1.53 5.73
CA HIS A 194 9.42 2.96 5.90
C HIS A 194 9.02 3.64 4.59
N LEU A 195 9.70 3.31 3.49
CA LEU A 195 9.41 3.92 2.19
C LEU A 195 8.08 3.40 1.61
N ALA A 196 7.81 2.10 1.75
CA ALA A 196 6.56 1.47 1.37
C ALA A 196 5.39 2.04 2.21
N PHE A 197 5.50 2.07 3.53
CA PHE A 197 4.42 2.57 4.40
C PHE A 197 4.08 4.05 4.11
N TYR A 198 5.11 4.87 3.94
CA TYR A 198 4.96 6.27 3.57
C TYR A 198 4.30 6.44 2.20
N GLY A 199 4.80 5.72 1.19
CA GLY A 199 4.31 5.82 -0.18
C GLY A 199 2.90 5.29 -0.35
N ALA A 200 2.64 4.08 0.14
CA ALA A 200 1.38 3.38 0.00
C ALA A 200 0.27 3.99 0.87
N TYR A 201 0.52 4.27 2.16
CA TYR A 201 -0.55 4.62 3.10
C TYR A 201 -0.58 6.11 3.44
N VAL A 202 0.55 6.67 3.86
CA VAL A 202 0.58 8.07 4.33
C VAL A 202 0.21 9.03 3.20
N LEU A 203 0.83 8.89 2.03
CA LEU A 203 0.52 9.75 0.88
C LEU A 203 -0.90 9.54 0.35
N LEU A 204 -1.44 8.31 0.40
CA LEU A 204 -2.82 8.02 0.02
C LEU A 204 -3.81 8.74 0.94
N VAL A 205 -3.60 8.65 2.26
CA VAL A 205 -4.46 9.32 3.25
C VAL A 205 -4.37 10.84 3.08
N MET A 206 -3.16 11.38 2.90
CA MET A 206 -2.99 12.81 2.63
C MET A 206 -3.67 13.24 1.33
N ALA A 207 -3.58 12.45 0.27
CA ALA A 207 -4.29 12.69 -0.98
C ALA A 207 -5.81 12.75 -0.74
N MET A 208 -6.36 11.75 -0.07
CA MET A 208 -7.78 11.69 0.27
C MET A 208 -8.24 12.89 1.10
N ILE A 209 -7.45 13.34 2.08
CA ILE A 209 -7.75 14.54 2.87
C ILE A 209 -7.81 15.77 1.95
N TYR A 210 -6.80 15.97 1.09
CA TYR A 210 -6.78 17.11 0.17
C TYR A 210 -7.86 17.06 -0.92
N VAL A 211 -8.38 15.87 -1.27
CA VAL A 211 -9.53 15.73 -2.19
C VAL A 211 -10.87 15.97 -1.48
N THR A 212 -11.06 15.38 -0.30
CA THR A 212 -12.38 15.31 0.35
C THR A 212 -12.67 16.47 1.29
N LEU A 213 -11.70 16.96 2.06
CA LEU A 213 -11.93 18.01 3.04
C LEU A 213 -12.37 19.34 2.41
N PRO A 214 -11.76 19.83 1.31
CA PRO A 214 -12.26 21.02 0.63
C PRO A 214 -13.67 20.83 0.09
N ALA A 215 -13.97 19.64 -0.44
CA ALA A 215 -15.30 19.32 -0.96
C ALA A 215 -16.38 19.33 0.14
N ILE A 216 -16.09 18.77 1.32
CA ILE A 216 -17.00 18.78 2.49
C ILE A 216 -17.23 20.21 2.99
N ARG A 217 -16.18 21.05 2.99
CA ARG A 217 -16.27 22.44 3.44
C ARG A 217 -16.82 23.42 2.39
N GLY A 218 -17.09 22.95 1.16
CA GLY A 218 -17.50 23.81 0.05
C GLY A 218 -16.42 24.79 -0.42
N VAL A 219 -15.15 24.53 -0.09
CA VAL A 219 -14.01 25.37 -0.47
C VAL A 219 -13.56 24.99 -1.87
N LYS A 220 -13.78 25.89 -2.84
CA LYS A 220 -13.41 25.68 -4.25
C LYS A 220 -11.94 26.00 -4.54
N GLU A 221 -11.37 26.94 -3.81
CA GLU A 221 -10.00 27.40 -3.99
C GLU A 221 -9.29 27.46 -2.64
N PHE A 222 -8.06 26.96 -2.60
CA PHE A 222 -7.18 27.07 -1.43
C PHE A 222 -5.74 27.19 -1.92
N ASN A 223 -4.89 27.83 -1.11
CA ASN A 223 -3.48 27.98 -1.44
C ASN A 223 -2.74 26.64 -1.28
N PRO A 224 -2.18 26.05 -2.35
CA PRO A 224 -1.52 24.75 -2.28
C PRO A 224 -0.08 24.83 -1.75
N SER A 225 0.48 26.03 -1.55
CA SER A 225 1.89 26.22 -1.20
C SER A 225 2.31 25.44 0.06
N ARG A 226 1.51 25.52 1.13
CA ARG A 226 1.78 24.76 2.37
C ARG A 226 1.68 23.25 2.16
N ALA A 227 0.77 22.81 1.29
CA ALA A 227 0.62 21.38 0.97
C ALA A 227 1.87 20.84 0.26
N PHE A 228 2.43 21.61 -0.68
CA PHE A 228 3.67 21.26 -1.38
C PHE A 228 4.90 21.31 -0.45
N GLN A 229 4.99 22.32 0.42
CA GLN A 229 6.06 22.37 1.41
C GLN A 229 5.99 21.16 2.34
N SER A 230 4.82 20.86 2.91
CA SER A 230 4.59 19.70 3.76
C SER A 230 5.01 18.41 3.06
N PHE A 231 4.64 18.25 1.78
CA PHE A 231 5.03 17.09 0.99
C PHE A 231 6.55 16.91 0.94
N TRP A 232 7.28 17.98 0.59
CA TRP A 232 8.73 17.90 0.45
C TRP A 232 9.43 17.67 1.80
N TRP A 233 8.98 18.31 2.88
CA TRP A 233 9.50 18.05 4.22
C TRP A 233 9.34 16.59 4.63
N MET A 234 8.16 16.02 4.42
CA MET A 234 7.89 14.60 4.71
C MET A 234 8.74 13.68 3.82
N THR A 235 8.80 13.97 2.52
CA THR A 235 9.54 13.15 1.53
C THR A 235 11.03 13.10 1.85
N ILE A 236 11.64 14.26 2.12
CA ILE A 236 13.08 14.38 2.40
C ILE A 236 13.41 13.72 3.73
N SER A 237 12.56 13.89 4.74
CA SER A 237 12.73 13.26 6.05
C SER A 237 12.68 11.73 5.95
N ASN A 238 11.83 11.19 5.07
CA ASN A 238 11.63 9.76 4.88
C ASN A 238 12.68 9.09 3.98
N ARG A 239 13.79 9.77 3.67
CA ARG A 239 14.88 9.18 2.88
C ARG A 239 15.49 7.98 3.62
N PRO A 240 15.63 6.80 2.96
CA PRO A 240 16.28 5.65 3.57
C PRO A 240 17.66 5.99 4.11
N ARG A 241 17.90 5.75 5.40
CA ARG A 241 19.24 5.86 6.01
C ARG A 241 19.85 4.48 6.13
N ILE A 242 20.56 4.05 5.10
CA ILE A 242 21.42 2.87 5.18
C ILE A 242 22.77 3.34 5.73
N ARG A 243 22.96 3.27 7.04
CA ARG A 243 24.25 3.57 7.66
C ARG A 243 25.14 2.33 7.55
N LEU A 244 26.21 2.41 6.76
CA LEU A 244 27.18 1.31 6.54
C LEU A 244 28.10 1.06 7.75
N SER A 245 27.90 1.75 8.87
CA SER A 245 28.72 1.68 10.06
C SER A 245 27.84 1.49 11.30
N TYR A 246 27.70 0.23 11.71
CA TYR A 246 27.69 -0.32 13.09
C TYR A 246 27.23 -1.78 13.01
N PRO A 247 28.05 -2.77 13.40
CA PRO A 247 27.55 -4.12 13.61
C PRO A 247 26.79 -4.13 14.95
N TYR A 248 25.54 -4.56 14.96
CA TYR A 248 24.72 -4.76 16.16
C TYR A 248 24.11 -3.53 16.86
N GLU A 249 23.40 -2.66 16.12
CA GLU A 249 22.13 -2.19 16.71
C GLU A 249 21.12 -3.33 16.54
N LYS A 250 21.00 -4.19 17.55
CA LYS A 250 19.80 -5.00 17.70
C LYS A 250 18.65 -4.00 17.79
N PHE A 251 17.83 -3.90 16.76
CA PHE A 251 16.49 -3.39 16.97
C PHE A 251 15.88 -4.27 18.06
N SER A 252 15.59 -3.68 19.22
CA SER A 252 14.86 -4.41 20.24
C SER A 252 13.51 -4.83 19.61
N PRO A 253 12.93 -5.96 20.02
CA PRO A 253 11.58 -6.33 19.63
C PRO A 253 10.61 -5.14 19.72
N ASP A 254 10.87 -4.22 20.66
CA ASP A 254 10.11 -3.01 20.89
C ASP A 254 10.03 -2.07 19.68
N PHE A 255 10.98 -2.01 18.74
CA PHE A 255 10.86 -1.08 17.61
C PHE A 255 9.86 -1.55 16.55
N LEU A 256 9.90 -2.83 16.19
CA LEU A 256 8.86 -3.42 15.35
C LEU A 256 7.52 -3.35 16.09
N HIS A 257 7.50 -3.70 17.38
CA HIS A 257 6.32 -3.49 18.20
C HIS A 257 5.86 -2.03 18.21
N HIS A 258 6.71 -1.00 18.27
CA HIS A 258 6.30 0.40 18.28
C HIS A 258 5.82 0.89 16.90
N CYS A 259 6.48 0.52 15.80
CA CYS A 259 5.99 0.80 14.45
C CYS A 259 4.63 0.15 14.20
N PHE A 260 4.41 -1.07 14.70
CA PHE A 260 3.14 -1.78 14.60
C PHE A 260 2.12 -1.38 15.68
N PHE A 261 2.54 -0.90 16.85
CA PHE A 261 1.67 -0.38 17.92
C PHE A 261 1.06 0.96 17.52
N ILE A 262 1.83 1.78 16.78
CA ILE A 262 1.28 2.94 16.07
C ILE A 262 0.18 2.48 15.10
N MET A 263 0.36 1.39 14.36
CA MET A 263 -0.70 0.85 13.48
C MET A 263 -1.91 0.27 14.26
N TYR A 264 -1.69 -0.34 15.42
CA TYR A 264 -2.74 -0.85 16.32
C TYR A 264 -3.53 0.27 17.02
N LEU A 265 -2.94 1.46 17.20
CA LEU A 265 -3.59 2.61 17.85
C LEU A 265 -4.44 3.45 16.90
N TYR A 266 -4.34 3.24 15.58
CA TYR A 266 -5.10 3.99 14.57
C TYR A 266 -6.29 3.21 13.98
N PHE A 267 -6.62 2.02 14.51
CA PHE A 267 -7.81 1.21 14.19
C PHE A 267 -8.45 0.65 15.46
#